data_AF-A0A0F2M2E6-F1
#
_entry.id   AF-A0A0F2M2E6-F1
#
_cell.length_a   1.000
_cell.length_b   1.000
_cell.length_c   1.000
_cell.angle_alpha   90.00
_cell.angle_beta   90.00
_cell.angle_gamma   90.00
#
_symmetry.space_group_name_H-M   'P 1'
#
loop_
_entity.id
_entity.type
_entity.pdbx_description
1 polymer ?
#
loop_
_entity_poly.entity_id
_entity_poly.type
_entity_poly.pdbx_seq_one_letter_code
_entity_poly.pdbx_strand_id
1 'polypeptide(L)'
;MYSVPLPVSALRTRIRQEFERHRFVNKLPVVDVLLFQNNADYQETMNFWRQTTHIMSYFKEESFKEGPKIPSSFMEGFLEVRQTMPREQQFAQNDKMMCQC
;
A
#
# COMPACT_ATOMS: atom_id res chain seq x y z
N MET A 1 2.51 9.04 -21.19
CA MET A 1 3.45 8.08 -20.56
C MET A 1 3.31 8.21 -19.05
N TYR A 2 3.21 7.11 -18.31
CA TYR A 2 3.07 7.15 -16.85
C TYR A 2 4.35 7.68 -16.19
N SER A 3 4.23 8.71 -15.35
CA SER A 3 5.32 9.17 -14.49
C SER A 3 5.19 8.45 -13.15
N VAL A 4 5.95 7.37 -12.97
CA VAL A 4 6.00 6.59 -11.73
C VAL A 4 7.35 6.88 -11.06
N PRO A 5 7.39 7.33 -9.78
CA PRO A 5 8.62 7.72 -9.10
C PRO A 5 9.44 6.51 -8.61
N LEU A 6 9.42 5.38 -9.33
CA LEU A 6 10.03 4.11 -8.91
C LEU A 6 10.96 3.54 -9.99
N PRO A 7 12.04 2.86 -9.60
CA PRO A 7 12.93 2.21 -10.55
C PRO A 7 12.26 0.99 -11.20
N VAL A 8 12.67 0.67 -12.43
CA VAL A 8 12.13 -0.48 -13.20
C VAL A 8 12.36 -1.81 -12.47
N SER A 9 13.41 -1.92 -11.65
CA SER A 9 13.67 -3.08 -10.81
C SER A 9 12.54 -3.32 -9.79
N ALA A 10 12.08 -2.26 -9.11
CA ALA A 10 10.98 -2.35 -8.14
C ALA A 10 9.68 -2.78 -8.82
N LEU A 11 9.37 -2.23 -10.00
CA LEU A 11 8.20 -2.62 -10.79
C LEU A 11 8.23 -4.13 -11.14
N ARG A 12 9.36 -4.63 -11.66
CA ARG A 12 9.51 -6.05 -12.02
C ARG A 12 9.40 -6.98 -10.82
N THR A 13 9.96 -6.57 -9.68
CA THR A 13 9.83 -7.33 -8.42
C THR A 13 8.37 -7.39 -7.96
N ARG A 14 7.61 -6.30 -8.07
CA ARG A 14 6.17 -6.31 -7.74
C ARG A 14 5.36 -7.22 -8.65
N ILE A 15 5.61 -7.18 -9.95
CA ILE A 15 4.96 -8.09 -10.91
C ILE A 15 5.18 -9.54 -10.47
N ARG A 16 6.42 -9.89 -10.09
CA ARG A 16 6.74 -11.23 -9.59
C ARG A 16 5.98 -11.59 -8.30
N GLN A 17 5.87 -10.67 -7.35
CA GLN A 17 5.11 -10.89 -6.11
C GLN A 17 3.62 -11.18 -6.37
N GLU A 18 3.00 -10.50 -7.33
CA GLU A 18 1.60 -10.74 -7.72
C GLU A 18 1.38 -12.14 -8.30
N PHE A 19 2.32 -12.63 -9.13
CA PHE A 19 2.30 -14.01 -9.62
C PHE A 19 2.56 -15.02 -8.50
N GLU A 20 3.47 -14.73 -7.58
CA GLU A 20 3.76 -15.59 -6.44
C GLU A 20 2.57 -15.71 -5.48
N ARG A 21 1.73 -14.67 -5.34
CA ARG A 21 0.48 -14.74 -4.57
C ARG A 21 -0.45 -15.85 -5.04
N HIS A 22 -0.49 -16.10 -6.35
CA HIS A 22 -1.39 -17.09 -6.96
C HIS A 22 -0.68 -18.41 -7.30
N ARG A 23 0.52 -18.66 -6.75
CA ARG A 23 1.35 -19.84 -7.08
C ARG A 23 0.69 -21.19 -6.82
N PHE A 24 -0.11 -21.31 -5.77
CA PHE A 24 -0.66 -22.59 -5.30
C PHE A 24 -2.10 -22.86 -5.77
N VAL A 25 -2.57 -22.15 -6.80
CA VAL A 25 -3.92 -22.35 -7.35
C VAL A 25 -3.94 -23.60 -8.23
N ASN A 26 -4.50 -24.70 -7.71
CA ASN A 26 -4.56 -25.99 -8.41
C ASN A 26 -5.83 -26.19 -9.26
N LYS A 27 -6.80 -25.28 -9.19
CA LYS A 27 -8.09 -25.41 -9.89
C LYS A 27 -8.00 -24.81 -11.31
N LEU A 28 -8.09 -25.66 -12.33
CA LEU A 28 -8.00 -25.25 -13.74
C LEU A 28 -8.92 -24.08 -14.13
N PRO A 29 -10.24 -24.07 -13.83
CA PRO A 29 -11.10 -22.96 -14.24
C PRO A 29 -10.77 -21.64 -13.54
N VAL A 30 -10.10 -21.70 -12.37
CA VAL A 30 -9.65 -20.48 -11.66
C VAL A 30 -8.41 -19.90 -12.34
N VAL A 31 -7.51 -20.76 -12.82
CA VAL A 31 -6.32 -20.33 -13.56
C VAL A 31 -6.70 -19.60 -14.84
N ASP A 32 -7.70 -20.10 -15.57
CA ASP A 32 -8.19 -19.47 -16.81
C ASP A 32 -8.71 -18.04 -16.56
N VAL A 33 -9.49 -17.85 -15.48
CA VAL A 33 -10.00 -16.54 -15.09
C VAL A 33 -8.86 -15.60 -14.69
N LEU A 34 -7.86 -16.10 -13.94
CA LEU A 34 -6.70 -15.30 -13.54
C LEU A 34 -5.89 -14.87 -14.76
N LEU A 35 -5.64 -15.75 -15.72
CA LEU A 35 -4.94 -15.40 -16.96
C LEU A 35 -5.71 -14.37 -17.77
N PHE A 36 -7.03 -14.52 -17.86
CA PHE A 36 -7.89 -13.55 -18.55
C PHE A 36 -7.82 -12.16 -17.91
N GLN A 37 -7.90 -12.07 -16.58
CA GLN A 37 -7.77 -10.81 -15.84
C GLN A 37 -6.42 -10.14 -16.06
N ASN A 38 -5.31 -10.91 -15.97
CA ASN A 38 -3.97 -10.39 -16.20
C ASN A 38 -3.80 -9.81 -17.62
N ASN A 39 -4.37 -10.48 -18.63
CA ASN A 39 -4.34 -9.98 -19.99
C ASN A 39 -5.15 -8.70 -20.17
N ALA A 40 -6.32 -8.60 -19.53
CA ALA A 40 -7.13 -7.38 -19.55
C ALA A 40 -6.36 -6.21 -18.92
N ASP A 41 -5.77 -6.40 -17.74
CA ASP A 41 -4.97 -5.38 -17.06
C ASP A 41 -3.74 -4.95 -17.89
N TYR A 42 -3.08 -5.88 -18.58
CA TYR A 42 -1.96 -5.58 -19.47
C TYR A 42 -2.40 -4.71 -20.66
N GLN A 43 -3.53 -5.02 -21.28
CA GLN A 43 -4.07 -4.21 -22.38
C GLN A 43 -4.49 -2.82 -21.90
N GLU A 44 -5.15 -2.71 -20.75
CA GLU A 44 -5.55 -1.41 -20.19
C GLU A 44 -4.35 -0.51 -19.87
N THR A 45 -3.24 -1.09 -19.39
CA THR A 45 -2.02 -0.34 -19.06
C THR A 45 -1.21 0.03 -20.30
N MET A 46 -1.10 -0.86 -21.29
CA MET A 46 -0.40 -0.58 -22.55
C MET A 46 -1.15 0.48 -23.39
N ASN A 47 -2.48 0.41 -23.43
CA ASN A 47 -3.32 1.37 -24.17
C ASN A 47 -3.57 2.68 -23.41
N PHE A 48 -2.99 2.85 -22.23
CA PHE A 48 -3.16 4.03 -21.37
C PHE A 48 -4.62 4.31 -20.94
N TRP A 49 -5.43 3.26 -20.75
CA TRP A 49 -6.79 3.38 -20.25
C TRP A 49 -6.83 3.49 -18.71
N ARG A 50 -5.81 2.99 -18.02
CA ARG A 50 -5.63 3.18 -16.56
C ARG A 50 -4.99 4.54 -16.26
N GLN A 51 -5.31 5.13 -15.11
CA GLN A 51 -4.59 6.32 -14.58
C GLN A 51 -3.41 5.91 -13.68
N THR A 52 -2.42 6.79 -13.51
CA THR A 52 -1.22 6.56 -12.68
C THR A 52 -1.57 6.13 -11.24
N THR A 53 -2.67 6.64 -10.69
CA THR A 53 -3.19 6.26 -9.37
C THR A 53 -3.48 4.76 -9.23
N HIS A 54 -3.98 4.13 -10.30
CA HIS A 54 -4.26 2.69 -10.33
C HIS A 54 -2.99 1.84 -10.39
N ILE A 55 -1.89 2.38 -10.92
CA ILE A 55 -0.60 1.70 -10.91
C ILE A 55 0.03 1.84 -9.52
N MET A 56 -0.06 3.04 -8.93
CA MET A 56 0.45 3.31 -7.59
C MET A 56 -0.28 2.52 -6.49
N SER A 57 -1.52 2.07 -6.71
CA SER A 57 -2.26 1.27 -5.73
C SER A 57 -1.66 -0.12 -5.46
N TYR A 58 -0.86 -0.66 -6.40
CA TYR A 58 -0.11 -1.90 -6.19
C TYR A 58 1.05 -1.70 -5.20
N PHE A 59 1.53 -0.48 -5.02
CA PHE A 59 2.63 -0.13 -4.12
C PHE A 59 2.11 0.30 -2.74
N LYS A 60 1.43 -0.62 -2.04
CA LYS A 60 0.87 -0.37 -0.70
C LYS A 60 1.93 -0.08 0.37
N GLU A 61 3.17 -0.49 0.14
CA GLU A 61 4.28 -0.30 1.09
C GLU A 61 4.91 1.09 1.00
N GLU A 62 4.65 1.82 -0.09
CA GLU A 62 5.21 3.15 -0.37
C GLU A 62 4.12 4.23 -0.37
N SER A 63 2.85 3.84 -0.23
CA SER A 63 1.75 4.79 -0.09
C SER A 63 1.85 5.47 1.29
N PHE A 64 1.95 6.80 1.29
CA PHE A 64 2.04 7.75 2.42
C PHE A 64 0.98 7.59 3.55
N LYS A 65 0.08 6.61 3.46
CA LYS A 65 -0.80 6.19 4.55
C LYS A 65 -0.06 5.16 5.41
N GLU A 66 0.92 5.64 6.16
CA GLU A 66 1.61 4.88 7.19
C GLU A 66 0.67 4.69 8.39
N GLY A 67 0.02 3.53 8.44
CA GLY A 67 -0.49 2.94 9.67
C GLY A 67 0.05 1.51 9.76
N PRO A 68 0.31 0.98 10.97
CA PRO A 68 0.90 -0.34 11.16
C PRO A 68 0.10 -1.37 10.38
N LYS A 69 0.81 -2.07 9.48
CA LYS A 69 0.34 -3.33 8.90
C LYS A 69 -0.03 -4.22 10.08
N ILE A 70 -1.26 -4.73 10.05
CA ILE A 70 -1.84 -5.74 10.95
C ILE A 70 -0.80 -6.24 11.98
N PRO A 71 -0.94 -5.87 13.26
CA PRO A 71 0.10 -6.07 14.26
C PRO A 71 0.59 -7.52 14.22
N SER A 72 1.91 -7.67 14.20
CA SER A 72 2.57 -8.97 14.01
C SER A 72 2.31 -9.94 15.17
N SER A 73 1.99 -9.37 16.33
CA SER A 73 1.70 -10.08 17.56
C SER A 73 0.42 -9.56 18.20
N PHE A 74 -0.29 -10.47 18.87
CA PHE A 74 -1.46 -10.13 19.69
C PHE A 74 -1.15 -9.01 20.69
N MET A 75 0.04 -9.00 21.30
CA MET A 75 0.42 -7.97 22.28
C MET A 75 0.55 -6.57 21.66
N GLU A 76 1.08 -6.49 20.44
CA GLU A 76 1.22 -5.24 19.68
C GLU A 76 -0.17 -4.67 19.36
N GLY A 77 -1.08 -5.51 18.85
CA GLY A 77 -2.46 -5.11 18.61
C GLY A 77 -3.24 -4.78 19.88
N PHE A 78 -2.97 -5.47 20.98
CA PHE A 78 -3.58 -5.17 22.28
C PHE A 78 -3.13 -3.82 22.84
N LEU A 79 -1.85 -3.47 22.68
CA LEU A 79 -1.27 -2.20 23.13
C LEU A 79 -1.73 -1.02 22.25
N GLU A 80 -1.81 -1.20 20.93
CA GLU A 80 -2.26 -0.16 19.98
C GLU A 80 -3.72 0.26 20.21
N VAL A 81 -4.61 -0.70 20.53
CA VAL A 81 -6.02 -0.43 20.84
C VAL A 81 -6.19 0.40 22.12
N ARG A 82 -5.28 0.29 23.10
CA ARG A 82 -5.32 1.10 24.33
C ARG A 82 -4.72 2.49 24.18
N GLN A 83 -3.83 2.71 23.22
CA GLN A 83 -3.12 3.99 23.06
C GLN A 83 -3.84 4.99 22.15
N THR A 84 -4.86 4.56 21.41
CA THR A 84 -5.58 5.42 20.47
C THR A 84 -6.86 5.98 21.10
N MET A 85 -6.70 7.00 21.96
CA MET A 85 -7.54 8.21 22.17
C MET A 85 -7.13 8.88 23.51
N PRO A 86 -6.99 10.23 23.61
CA PRO A 86 -7.26 11.29 22.64
C PRO A 86 -5.99 11.94 22.08
N ARG A 87 -6.12 12.53 20.88
CA ARG A 87 -5.16 13.51 20.35
C ARG A 87 -5.46 14.88 20.98
N GLU A 88 -5.29 14.98 22.29
CA GLU A 88 -5.12 16.26 23.00
C GLU A 88 -3.70 16.27 23.56
N GLN A 89 -3.01 17.41 23.44
CA GLN A 89 -1.62 17.67 23.85
C GLN A 89 -0.56 17.59 22.73
N GLN A 90 -0.70 18.43 21.70
CA GLN A 90 0.48 19.08 21.09
C GLN A 90 0.36 20.61 20.95
N PHE A 91 -0.65 21.25 21.55
CA PHE A 91 -0.73 22.73 21.60
C PHE A 91 -0.23 23.36 22.90
N ALA A 92 0.24 22.58 23.89
CA ALA A 92 0.69 23.11 25.19
C ALA A 92 2.22 23.25 25.34
N GLN A 93 2.96 23.34 24.23
CA GLN A 93 4.43 23.54 24.25
C GLN A 93 4.84 24.83 23.52
N ASN A 94 3.97 25.83 23.37
CA ASN A 94 4.36 27.16 22.84
C ASN A 94 3.97 28.37 23.71
N ASP A 95 3.31 28.19 24.86
CA ASP A 95 2.94 29.31 25.74
C ASP A 95 3.95 29.61 26.86
N LYS A 96 5.11 28.94 26.88
CA LYS A 96 6.23 29.28 27.81
C LYS A 96 7.32 30.17 27.20
N MET A 97 7.11 30.70 25.99
CA MET A 97 8.06 31.62 25.35
C MET A 97 7.36 32.90 24.84
N MET A 98 6.38 33.41 25.58
CA MET A 98 5.73 34.71 25.30
C MET A 98 5.44 35.56 26.56
N CYS A 99 5.82 35.09 27.75
CA CYS A 99 5.78 35.87 29.00
C CYS A 99 7.13 35.82 29.73
N GLN A 100 8.20 36.23 29.02
CA GLN A 100 9.43 36.73 29.64
C GLN A 100 9.97 37.83 28.72
N CYS A 101 9.37 39.01 28.87
CA CYS A 101 9.91 40.38 28.76
C CYS A 101 8.72 41.32 28.59
#